data_AF-A0A349MK87-F1
#
_entry.id   AF-A0A349MK87-F1
#
_cell.length_a   1.000
_cell.length_b   1.000
_cell.length_c   1.000
_cell.angle_alpha   90.00
_cell.angle_beta   90.00
_cell.angle_gamma   90.00
#
_symmetry.space_group_name_H-M   'P 1'
#
loop_
_entity.id
_entity.type
_entity.pdbx_description
1 polymer ?
#
loop_
_entity_poly.entity_id
_entity_poly.type
_entity_poly.pdbx_seq_one_letter_code
_entity_poly.pdbx_strand_id
1 'polypeptide(L)'
;MDQLSDLKRSDNPFAIITLVHLTAKRTKNHPDERFQEKKNITRSLYKQGLSRQKIIDLYRFIDGILSLPEKLDALFWEDLSRFEESQKMPYVTSVERIGIRKGEQIGEAKILTRLLQRRFGIVPEWASEKIAKAEPSSLEEWADRVLDTPTLDEIFADKL
;
A
#
# COMPACT_ATOMS: atom_id res chain seq x y z
N MET A 1 -6.97 -32.66 -15.27
CA MET A 1 -7.49 -31.28 -15.25
C MET A 1 -6.66 -30.50 -14.26
N ASP A 2 -6.16 -29.34 -14.65
CA ASP A 2 -5.13 -28.57 -13.93
C ASP A 2 -5.75 -27.78 -12.78
N GLN A 3 -5.46 -28.17 -11.53
CA GLN A 3 -6.09 -27.61 -10.30
C GLN A 3 -5.95 -26.08 -10.19
N LEU A 4 -4.93 -25.49 -10.82
CA LEU A 4 -4.74 -24.03 -10.91
C LEU A 4 -5.83 -23.33 -11.75
N SER A 5 -6.32 -24.01 -12.78
CA SER A 5 -7.37 -23.49 -13.67
C SER A 5 -8.72 -23.45 -12.97
N ASP A 6 -9.01 -24.44 -12.12
CA ASP A 6 -10.24 -24.51 -11.34
C ASP A 6 -10.28 -23.44 -10.24
N LEU A 7 -9.13 -23.19 -9.59
CA LEU A 7 -9.00 -22.12 -8.59
C LEU A 7 -9.17 -20.72 -9.21
N LYS A 8 -8.70 -20.50 -10.44
CA LYS A 8 -8.84 -19.21 -11.16
C LYS A 8 -10.30 -18.87 -11.52
N ARG A 9 -11.19 -19.86 -11.57
CA ARG A 9 -12.60 -19.70 -11.96
C ARG A 9 -13.56 -19.62 -10.78
N SER A 10 -13.08 -19.78 -9.55
CA SER A 10 -13.92 -19.74 -8.36
C SER A 10 -14.05 -18.31 -7.85
N ASP A 11 -15.28 -17.89 -7.53
CA ASP A 11 -15.58 -16.62 -6.84
C ASP A 11 -15.29 -16.71 -5.32
N ASN A 12 -14.70 -17.83 -4.88
CA ASN A 12 -14.33 -18.07 -3.50
C ASN A 12 -13.01 -17.33 -3.16
N PRO A 13 -13.01 -16.38 -2.20
CA PRO A 13 -11.80 -15.66 -1.82
C PRO A 13 -10.67 -16.59 -1.33
N PHE A 14 -11.01 -17.75 -0.74
CA PHE A 14 -10.00 -18.74 -0.34
C PHE A 14 -9.29 -19.38 -1.54
N ALA A 15 -9.98 -19.54 -2.67
CA ALA A 15 -9.36 -20.08 -3.89
C ALA A 15 -8.29 -19.11 -4.43
N ILE A 16 -8.59 -17.80 -4.43
CA ILE A 16 -7.62 -16.76 -4.78
C ILE A 16 -6.45 -16.76 -3.80
N ILE A 17 -6.71 -16.86 -2.50
CA ILE A 17 -5.66 -16.90 -1.47
C ILE A 17 -4.70 -18.07 -1.70
N THR A 18 -5.25 -19.28 -1.92
CA THR A 18 -4.45 -20.48 -2.22
C THR A 18 -3.66 -20.32 -3.51
N LEU A 19 -4.29 -19.80 -4.56
CA LEU A 19 -3.64 -19.54 -5.84
C LEU A 19 -2.44 -18.60 -5.69
N VAL A 20 -2.61 -17.49 -4.97
CA VAL A 20 -1.56 -16.50 -4.71
C VAL A 20 -0.39 -17.14 -3.95
N HIS A 21 -0.68 -17.93 -2.92
CA HIS A 21 0.35 -18.64 -2.16
C HIS A 21 1.15 -19.64 -3.01
N LEU A 22 0.48 -20.40 -3.88
CA LEU A 22 1.13 -21.34 -4.79
C LEU A 22 1.99 -20.60 -5.83
N THR A 23 1.46 -19.53 -6.41
CA THR A 23 2.21 -18.66 -7.34
C THR A 23 3.44 -18.08 -6.68
N ALA A 24 3.34 -17.62 -5.43
CA ALA A 24 4.47 -17.04 -4.69
C ALA A 24 5.61 -18.06 -4.52
N LYS A 25 5.27 -19.31 -4.17
CA LYS A 25 6.23 -20.41 -4.04
C LYS A 25 6.90 -20.75 -5.39
N ARG A 26 6.12 -20.85 -6.47
CA ARG A 26 6.63 -21.24 -7.80
C ARG A 26 7.52 -20.18 -8.43
N THR A 27 7.19 -18.90 -8.23
CA THR A 27 7.82 -17.77 -8.94
C THR A 27 8.86 -17.03 -8.10
N LYS A 28 9.31 -17.60 -6.97
CA LYS A 28 10.22 -16.93 -6.00
C LYS A 28 11.48 -16.33 -6.65
N ASN A 29 12.07 -17.03 -7.63
CA ASN A 29 13.30 -16.61 -8.32
C ASN A 29 13.06 -16.25 -9.80
N HIS A 30 11.80 -16.12 -10.21
CA HIS A 30 11.42 -15.88 -11.61
C HIS A 30 10.53 -14.63 -11.68
N PRO A 31 11.13 -13.42 -11.62
CA PRO A 31 10.39 -12.17 -11.50
C PRO A 31 9.47 -11.89 -12.71
N ASP A 32 9.88 -12.28 -13.92
CA ASP A 32 9.06 -12.11 -15.12
C ASP A 32 7.83 -13.03 -15.11
N GLU A 33 7.99 -14.28 -14.68
CA GLU A 33 6.86 -15.20 -14.49
C GLU A 33 5.92 -14.72 -13.38
N ARG A 34 6.49 -14.21 -12.28
CA ARG A 34 5.71 -13.60 -11.19
C ARG A 34 4.88 -12.43 -11.70
N PHE A 35 5.46 -11.56 -12.53
CA PHE A 35 4.78 -10.43 -13.14
C PHE A 35 3.59 -10.89 -14.00
N GLN A 36 3.81 -11.88 -14.89
CA GLN A 36 2.72 -12.41 -15.71
C GLN A 36 1.60 -13.04 -14.88
N GLU A 37 1.93 -13.80 -13.84
CA GLU A 37 0.91 -14.37 -12.96
C GLU A 37 0.18 -13.30 -12.13
N LYS A 38 0.88 -12.28 -11.60
CA LYS A 38 0.24 -11.16 -10.89
C LYS A 38 -0.77 -10.46 -11.81
N LYS A 39 -0.43 -10.21 -13.08
CA LYS A 39 -1.35 -9.67 -14.08
C LYS A 39 -2.57 -10.55 -14.30
N ASN A 40 -2.35 -11.85 -14.49
CA ASN A 40 -3.43 -12.80 -14.76
C ASN A 40 -4.40 -12.93 -13.59
N ILE A 41 -3.88 -13.04 -12.36
CA ILE A 41 -4.69 -13.14 -11.13
C ILE A 41 -5.44 -11.83 -10.88
N THR A 42 -4.77 -10.68 -11.03
CA THR A 42 -5.41 -9.38 -10.81
C THR A 42 -6.55 -9.20 -11.81
N ARG A 43 -6.33 -9.42 -13.10
CA ARG A 43 -7.39 -9.31 -14.12
C ARG A 43 -8.54 -10.30 -13.90
N SER A 44 -8.30 -11.49 -13.34
CA SER A 44 -9.39 -12.42 -13.03
C SER A 44 -10.30 -11.91 -11.91
N LEU A 45 -9.79 -11.17 -10.92
CA LEU A 45 -10.62 -10.57 -9.87
C LEU A 45 -11.72 -9.66 -10.43
N TYR A 46 -11.38 -8.84 -11.43
CA TYR A 46 -12.33 -7.92 -12.05
C TYR A 46 -13.41 -8.63 -12.86
N LYS A 47 -13.17 -9.88 -13.29
CA LYS A 47 -14.12 -10.67 -14.07
C LYS A 47 -15.14 -11.41 -13.20
N GLN A 48 -14.90 -11.56 -11.90
CA GLN A 48 -15.65 -12.46 -11.01
C GLN A 48 -16.92 -11.85 -10.38
N GLY A 49 -17.48 -10.76 -10.91
CA GLY A 49 -18.71 -10.16 -10.36
C GLY A 49 -18.63 -9.75 -8.87
N LEU A 50 -17.42 -9.65 -8.33
CA LEU A 50 -17.16 -9.35 -6.92
C LEU A 50 -17.50 -7.90 -6.59
N SER A 51 -17.85 -7.63 -5.33
CA SER A 51 -18.04 -6.26 -4.87
C SER A 51 -16.71 -5.48 -4.92
N ARG A 52 -16.79 -4.17 -5.16
CA ARG A 52 -15.63 -3.26 -5.20
C ARG A 52 -14.72 -3.42 -3.98
N GLN A 53 -15.30 -3.48 -2.78
CA GLN A 53 -14.54 -3.62 -1.55
C GLN A 53 -13.75 -4.94 -1.51
N LYS A 54 -14.38 -6.04 -1.94
CA LYS A 54 -13.73 -7.35 -1.97
C LYS A 54 -12.62 -7.43 -3.01
N ILE A 55 -12.78 -6.76 -4.17
CA ILE A 55 -11.70 -6.62 -5.16
C ILE A 55 -10.51 -5.87 -4.55
N ILE A 56 -10.76 -4.75 -3.87
CA ILE A 56 -9.71 -3.95 -3.21
C ILE A 56 -8.98 -4.78 -2.16
N ASP A 57 -9.71 -5.50 -1.30
CA ASP A 57 -9.11 -6.28 -0.22
C ASP A 57 -8.28 -7.46 -0.74
N LEU A 58 -8.78 -8.17 -1.75
CA LEU A 58 -8.02 -9.25 -2.42
C LEU A 58 -6.82 -8.71 -3.20
N TYR A 59 -6.92 -7.54 -3.82
CA TYR A 59 -5.81 -6.89 -4.48
C TYR A 59 -4.67 -6.58 -3.51
N ARG A 60 -4.96 -5.94 -2.36
CA ARG A 60 -3.94 -5.65 -1.34
C ARG A 60 -3.22 -6.92 -0.89
N PHE A 61 -3.96 -8.01 -0.76
CA PHE A 61 -3.39 -9.30 -0.40
C PHE A 61 -2.46 -9.86 -1.49
N ILE A 62 -2.87 -9.79 -2.77
CA ILE A 62 -2.02 -10.20 -3.90
C ILE A 62 -0.74 -9.38 -3.94
N ASP A 63 -0.86 -8.06 -3.82
CA ASP A 63 0.25 -7.12 -3.92
C ASP A 63 1.30 -7.34 -2.83
N GLY A 64 0.86 -7.58 -1.58
CA GLY A 64 1.75 -7.86 -0.47
C GLY A 64 2.54 -9.16 -0.60
N ILE A 65 1.97 -10.20 -1.24
CA ILE A 65 2.62 -11.51 -1.37
C ILE A 65 3.43 -11.62 -2.67
N LEU A 66 2.89 -11.09 -3.77
CA LEU A 66 3.53 -11.09 -5.08
C LEU A 66 4.22 -9.75 -5.33
N SER A 67 5.16 -9.41 -4.44
CA SER A 67 6.04 -8.27 -4.61
C SER A 67 6.86 -8.39 -5.89
N LEU A 68 6.98 -7.30 -6.64
CA LEU A 68 7.74 -7.21 -7.87
C LEU A 68 8.93 -6.25 -7.72
N PRO A 69 10.01 -6.43 -8.50
CA PRO A 69 11.04 -5.40 -8.66
C PRO A 69 10.44 -4.10 -9.19
N GLU A 70 11.00 -2.96 -8.78
CA GLU A 70 10.49 -1.61 -9.07
C GLU A 70 10.14 -1.38 -10.55
N LYS A 71 11.01 -1.80 -11.47
CA LYS A 71 10.77 -1.68 -12.92
C LYS A 71 9.54 -2.45 -13.39
N LEU A 72 9.33 -3.67 -12.89
CA LEU A 72 8.19 -4.51 -13.27
C LEU A 72 6.91 -4.03 -12.59
N ASP A 73 7.01 -3.49 -11.38
CA ASP A 73 5.86 -2.92 -10.68
C ASP A 73 5.34 -1.67 -11.41
N ALA A 74 6.22 -0.77 -11.86
CA ALA A 74 5.83 0.38 -12.69
C ALA A 74 5.11 -0.04 -13.99
N LEU A 75 5.63 -1.06 -14.69
CA LEU A 75 4.98 -1.62 -15.88
C LEU A 75 3.64 -2.29 -15.56
N PHE A 76 3.51 -2.88 -14.38
CA PHE A 76 2.27 -3.51 -13.92
C PHE A 76 1.18 -2.45 -13.72
N TRP A 77 1.51 -1.33 -13.09
CA TRP A 77 0.60 -0.20 -12.87
C TRP A 77 0.12 0.40 -14.19
N GLU A 78 1.02 0.64 -15.14
CA GLU A 78 0.64 1.17 -16.47
C GLU A 78 -0.31 0.22 -17.23
N ASP A 79 -0.07 -1.09 -17.14
CA ASP A 79 -0.95 -2.10 -17.75
C ASP A 79 -2.30 -2.20 -17.05
N LEU A 80 -2.33 -2.12 -15.72
CA LEU A 80 -3.55 -2.21 -14.93
C LEU A 80 -4.43 -0.99 -15.13
N SER A 81 -3.86 0.22 -15.13
CA SER A 81 -4.60 1.46 -15.41
C SER A 81 -5.29 1.43 -16.77
N ARG A 82 -4.58 0.98 -17.83
CA ARG A 82 -5.17 0.78 -19.15
C ARG A 82 -6.29 -0.26 -19.15
N PHE A 83 -6.13 -1.33 -18.39
CA PHE A 83 -7.16 -2.35 -18.24
C PHE A 83 -8.41 -1.79 -17.52
N GLU A 84 -8.24 -1.05 -16.42
CA GLU A 84 -9.35 -0.44 -15.68
C GLU A 84 -10.14 0.57 -16.52
N GLU A 85 -9.44 1.40 -17.31
CA GLU A 85 -10.06 2.33 -18.27
C GLU A 85 -10.94 1.58 -19.28
N SER A 86 -10.43 0.47 -19.84
CA SER A 86 -11.18 -0.36 -20.79
C SER A 86 -12.43 -0.99 -20.19
N GLN A 87 -12.39 -1.32 -18.89
CA GLN A 87 -13.49 -1.93 -18.16
C GLN A 87 -14.42 -0.89 -17.51
N LYS A 88 -14.08 0.41 -17.55
CA LYS A 88 -14.74 1.50 -16.82
C LYS A 88 -14.88 1.23 -15.32
N MET A 89 -13.87 0.60 -14.72
CA MET A 89 -13.87 0.16 -13.32
C MET A 89 -12.58 0.59 -12.59
N PRO A 90 -12.47 1.85 -12.14
CA PRO A 90 -11.26 2.38 -11.49
C PRO A 90 -11.20 2.00 -10.01
N TYR A 91 -10.87 0.74 -9.71
CA TYR A 91 -10.88 0.20 -8.35
C TYR A 91 -9.51 0.26 -7.68
N VAL A 92 -8.43 0.00 -8.42
CA VAL A 92 -7.06 -0.10 -7.93
C VAL A 92 -6.30 1.23 -8.01
N THR A 93 -6.71 2.15 -8.89
CA THR A 93 -6.36 3.59 -8.81
C THR A 93 -6.74 4.23 -7.45
N SER A 94 -7.69 3.64 -6.71
CA SER A 94 -7.99 4.04 -5.33
C SER A 94 -7.01 3.49 -4.29
N VAL A 95 -6.34 2.37 -4.59
CA VAL A 95 -5.31 1.75 -3.74
C VAL A 95 -3.98 2.49 -3.88
N GLU A 96 -3.62 2.95 -5.07
CA GLU A 96 -2.52 3.93 -5.27
C GLU A 96 -2.72 5.17 -4.40
N ARG A 97 -3.94 5.74 -4.38
CA ARG A 97 -4.23 6.91 -3.52
C ARG A 97 -4.09 6.59 -2.03
N ILE A 98 -4.30 5.36 -1.60
CA ILE A 98 -4.09 4.95 -0.20
C ILE A 98 -2.60 4.71 0.05
N GLY A 99 -1.90 4.06 -0.88
CA GLY A 99 -0.46 3.79 -0.81
C GLY A 99 0.39 5.06 -0.84
N ILE A 100 0.07 6.00 -1.74
CA ILE A 100 0.70 7.32 -1.84
C ILE A 100 0.47 8.10 -0.54
N ARG A 101 -0.79 8.25 -0.09
CA ARG A 101 -1.09 8.95 1.17
C ARG A 101 -0.38 8.35 2.37
N LYS A 102 -0.31 7.02 2.44
CA LYS A 102 0.41 6.32 3.51
C LYS A 102 1.94 6.49 3.38
N GLY A 103 2.47 6.51 2.16
CA GLY A 103 3.87 6.77 1.87
C GLY A 103 4.29 8.19 2.24
N GLU A 104 3.48 9.18 1.89
CA GLU A 104 3.64 10.59 2.28
C GLU A 104 3.63 10.73 3.80
N GLN A 105 2.61 10.20 4.48
CA GLN A 105 2.49 10.20 5.94
C GLN A 105 3.72 9.57 6.62
N ILE A 106 4.18 8.40 6.15
CA ILE A 106 5.39 7.74 6.69
C ILE A 106 6.64 8.60 6.44
N GLY A 107 6.74 9.25 5.28
CA GLY A 107 7.82 10.15 4.91
C GLY A 107 7.89 11.37 5.82
N GLU A 108 6.78 12.07 5.98
CA GLU A 108 6.62 13.23 6.85
C GLU A 108 6.93 12.89 8.31
N ALA A 109 6.36 11.79 8.82
CA ALA A 109 6.63 11.31 10.18
C ALA A 109 8.12 11.05 10.42
N LYS A 110 8.82 10.44 9.45
CA LYS A 110 10.28 10.20 9.52
C LYS A 110 11.07 11.50 9.53
N ILE A 111 10.70 12.47 8.69
CA ILE A 111 11.38 13.77 8.63
C ILE A 111 11.15 14.55 9.93
N LEU A 112 9.91 14.63 10.40
CA LEU A 112 9.56 15.28 11.66
C LEU A 112 10.34 14.68 12.83
N THR A 113 10.38 13.36 12.94
CA THR A 113 11.17 12.66 13.97
C THR A 113 12.65 13.05 13.90
N ARG A 114 13.25 13.14 12.71
CA ARG A 114 14.64 13.56 12.54
C ARG A 114 14.87 15.02 12.94
N LEU A 115 13.94 15.91 12.63
CA LEU A 115 14.03 17.32 13.02
C LEU A 115 13.96 17.48 14.54
N LEU A 116 13.01 16.79 15.18
CA LEU A 116 12.89 16.75 16.63
C LEU A 116 14.12 16.15 17.29
N GLN A 117 14.68 15.08 16.72
CA GLN A 117 15.92 14.49 17.22
C GLN A 117 17.10 15.46 17.14
N ARG A 118 17.19 16.21 16.04
CA ARG A 118 18.27 17.19 15.84
C ARG A 118 18.17 18.37 16.80
N ARG A 119 16.96 18.79 17.17
CA ARG A 119 16.73 19.96 18.03
C ARG A 119 16.68 19.64 19.51
N PHE A 120 16.08 18.50 19.88
CA PHE A 120 15.80 18.12 21.27
C PHE A 120 16.58 16.88 21.74
N GLY A 121 17.31 16.20 20.85
CA GLY A 121 18.06 15.00 21.18
C GLY A 121 17.19 13.75 21.13
N ILE A 122 17.07 13.01 22.23
CA ILE A 122 16.28 11.77 22.23
C ILE A 122 14.80 12.14 22.26
N VAL A 123 14.06 11.73 21.22
CA VAL A 123 12.60 11.91 21.18
C VAL A 123 11.95 10.87 22.09
N PRO A 124 11.15 11.27 23.10
CA PRO A 124 10.45 10.35 23.98
C PRO A 124 9.51 9.41 23.21
N GLU A 125 9.23 8.24 23.80
CA GLU A 125 8.36 7.23 23.19
C GLU A 125 6.94 7.75 22.94
N TRP A 126 6.37 8.51 23.88
CA TRP A 126 5.03 9.10 23.73
C TRP A 126 4.94 10.03 22.50
N ALA A 127 6.00 10.81 22.23
CA ALA A 127 6.05 11.71 21.08
C ALA A 127 6.20 10.92 19.78
N SER A 128 7.04 9.88 19.79
CA SER A 128 7.23 8.98 18.66
C SER A 128 5.95 8.24 18.28
N GLU A 129 5.18 7.76 19.27
CA GLU A 129 3.88 7.13 19.04
C GLU A 129 2.84 8.12 18.50
N LYS A 130 2.83 9.36 19.03
CA LYS A 130 1.93 10.42 18.57
C LYS A 130 2.20 10.76 17.10
N ILE A 131 3.47 10.89 16.70
CA ILE A 131 3.90 11.11 15.31
C ILE A 131 3.48 9.92 14.42
N ALA A 132 3.70 8.68 14.86
CA ALA A 132 3.42 7.49 14.05
C ALA A 132 1.93 7.29 13.72
N LYS A 133 1.04 7.85 14.55
CA LYS A 133 -0.42 7.74 14.39
C LYS A 133 -1.07 9.03 13.85
N ALA A 134 -0.29 10.08 13.63
CA ALA A 134 -0.82 11.38 13.22
C ALA A 134 -1.21 11.41 11.75
N GLU A 135 -2.30 12.11 11.44
CA GLU A 135 -2.69 12.41 10.06
C GLU A 135 -1.73 13.45 9.43
N PRO A 136 -1.58 13.48 8.09
CA PRO A 136 -0.63 14.37 7.41
C PRO A 136 -0.72 15.84 7.84
N SER A 137 -1.94 16.38 7.97
CA SER A 137 -2.15 17.78 8.39
C SER A 137 -1.56 18.09 9.77
N SER A 138 -1.58 17.13 10.70
CA SER A 138 -0.96 17.31 12.01
C SER A 138 0.57 17.26 11.92
N LEU A 139 1.12 16.40 11.05
CA LEU A 139 2.56 16.30 10.82
C LEU A 139 3.12 17.59 10.19
N GLU A 140 2.41 18.17 9.22
CA GLU A 140 2.75 19.47 8.61
C GLU A 140 2.74 20.59 9.66
N GLU A 141 1.66 20.71 10.44
CA GLU A 141 1.59 21.74 11.49
C GLU A 141 2.71 21.60 12.52
N TRP A 142 3.03 20.37 12.95
CA TRP A 142 4.13 20.16 13.88
C TRP A 142 5.47 20.47 13.26
N ALA A 143 5.68 20.16 11.96
CA ALA A 143 6.91 20.49 11.25
C ALA A 143 7.16 22.01 11.21
N ASP A 144 6.12 22.81 10.98
CA ASP A 144 6.21 24.27 11.06
C ASP A 144 6.59 24.72 12.48
N ARG A 145 5.90 24.18 13.50
CA ARG A 145 6.16 24.51 14.91
C ARG A 145 7.54 24.09 15.39
N VAL A 146 8.13 23.03 14.81
CA VAL A 146 9.47 22.55 15.18
C VAL A 146 10.54 23.62 14.97
N LEU A 147 10.33 24.61 14.10
CA LEU A 147 11.30 25.67 13.88
C LEU A 147 11.24 26.74 14.98
N ASP A 148 10.05 27.03 15.50
CA ASP A 148 9.82 28.21 16.34
C ASP A 148 9.62 27.88 17.83
N THR A 149 9.20 26.65 18.15
CA THR A 149 8.60 26.35 19.47
C THR A 149 9.58 25.71 20.44
N PRO A 150 9.87 26.24 21.64
CA PRO A 150 10.98 25.78 22.48
C PRO A 150 10.84 24.38 23.11
N THR A 151 9.67 23.75 23.10
CA THR A 151 9.43 22.46 23.79
C THR A 151 8.59 21.49 22.96
N LEU A 152 8.72 20.19 23.25
CA LEU A 152 7.90 19.15 22.61
C LEU A 152 6.42 19.31 22.93
N ASP A 153 6.08 19.67 24.18
CA ASP A 153 4.70 19.82 24.62
C ASP A 153 3.96 20.91 23.84
N GLU A 154 4.62 22.05 23.59
CA GLU A 154 4.05 23.14 22.79
C GLU A 154 3.94 22.77 21.29
N ILE A 155 4.87 21.98 20.75
CA ILE A 155 4.78 21.48 19.37
C ILE A 155 3.54 20.61 19.21
N PHE A 156 3.31 19.70 20.16
CA PHE A 156 2.20 18.74 20.10
C PHE A 156 0.90 19.23 20.75
N ALA A 157 0.81 20.49 21.18
CA ALA A 157 -0.40 21.06 21.76
C ALA A 157 -1.52 21.15 20.72
N ASP A 158 -2.73 20.73 21.09
CA ASP A 158 -3.90 20.91 20.24
C ASP A 158 -4.24 22.40 20.12
N LYS A 159 -4.66 22.84 18.94
CA LYS A 159 -5.30 24.17 18.84
C LYS A 159 -6.62 24.10 19.59
N LEU A 160 -6.78 24.98 20.57
CA LEU A 160 -8.08 25.31 21.18
C LEU A 160 -9.09 25.75 20.12
#